data_AF-A0A661MFA7-F1
#
_entry.id   AF-A0A661MFA7-F1
#
_cell.length_a   1.000
_cell.length_b   1.000
_cell.length_c   1.000
_cell.angle_alpha   90.00
_cell.angle_beta   90.00
_cell.angle_gamma   90.00
#
_symmetry.space_group_name_H-M   'P 1'
#
loop_
_entity.id
_entity.type
_entity.pdbx_description
1 polymer ?
#
loop_
_entity_poly.entity_id
_entity_poly.type
_entity_poly.pdbx_seq_one_letter_code
_entity_poly.pdbx_strand_id
1 'polypeptide(L)'
;MEGFNGMVSTLVPGRSACFECLFGRFEDRSQPPAVLGALPSLVASIQALEVIKWILGIGEGLVSRLLIIRGAEMTFRTVRTEADPECAVCGSTGSRNRADQGQGE
;
A
#
# COMPACT_ATOMS: atom_id res chain seq x y z
N MET A 1 1.80 -6.28 -20.38
CA MET A 1 0.70 -7.16 -19.93
C MET A 1 0.47 -6.85 -18.46
N GLU A 2 -0.58 -6.11 -18.12
CA GLU A 2 -0.73 -5.50 -16.79
C GLU A 2 -1.30 -6.44 -15.73
N GLY A 3 -2.14 -7.42 -16.14
CA GLY A 3 -2.82 -8.37 -15.25
C GLY A 3 -1.97 -9.43 -14.55
N PHE A 4 -0.64 -9.29 -14.57
CA PHE A 4 0.33 -10.22 -13.98
C PHE A 4 1.11 -9.60 -12.80
N ASN A 5 0.89 -8.32 -12.48
CA ASN A 5 1.64 -7.63 -11.43
C ASN A 5 0.78 -7.36 -10.19
N GLY A 6 1.38 -7.54 -9.01
CA GLY A 6 0.73 -7.32 -7.73
C GLY A 6 1.63 -6.55 -6.78
N MET A 7 1.02 -5.95 -5.75
CA MET A 7 1.74 -5.24 -4.70
C MET A 7 1.13 -5.55 -3.33
N VAL A 8 1.99 -5.64 -2.30
CA VAL A 8 1.57 -5.84 -0.91
C VAL A 8 2.42 -4.98 0.02
N SER A 9 1.79 -4.34 1.00
CA SER A 9 2.47 -3.60 2.06
C SER A 9 1.64 -3.68 3.35
N THR A 10 2.31 -3.52 4.50
CA THR A 10 1.66 -3.45 5.82
C THR A 10 1.78 -2.02 6.31
N LEU A 11 0.64 -1.29 6.35
CA LEU A 11 0.60 0.13 6.71
C LEU A 11 0.21 0.28 8.19
N VAL A 12 1.11 0.86 8.98
CA VAL A 12 0.93 1.05 10.43
C VAL A 12 1.04 2.55 10.75
N PRO A 13 -0.05 3.21 11.18
CA PRO A 13 -0.04 4.63 11.50
C PRO A 13 1.08 5.01 12.48
N GLY A 14 1.81 6.08 12.16
CA GLY A 14 2.94 6.57 12.96
C GLY A 14 4.22 5.71 12.89
N ARG A 15 4.20 4.56 12.20
CA ARG A 15 5.37 3.67 12.05
C ARG A 15 5.79 3.44 10.61
N SER A 16 4.90 3.61 9.64
CA SER A 16 5.18 3.47 8.22
C SER A 16 4.61 4.61 7.39
N ALA A 17 5.01 4.65 6.11
CA ALA A 17 4.30 5.41 5.08
C ALA A 17 2.81 5.04 5.07
N CYS A 18 1.94 6.03 4.84
CA CYS A 18 0.52 5.77 4.57
C CYS A 18 0.29 5.56 3.06
N PHE A 19 -0.93 5.19 2.68
CA PHE A 19 -1.28 4.98 1.27
C PHE A 19 -1.01 6.23 0.40
N GLU A 20 -1.34 7.42 0.92
CA GLU A 20 -1.09 8.70 0.24
C GLU A 20 0.41 8.95 0.02
N CYS A 21 1.29 8.57 0.96
CA CYS A 21 2.74 8.66 0.76
C CYS A 21 3.24 7.76 -0.38
N LEU A 22 2.59 6.61 -0.60
CA LEU A 22 3.03 5.62 -1.58
C LEU A 22 2.56 5.94 -3.00
N PHE A 23 1.32 6.41 -3.14
CA PHE A 23 0.65 6.55 -4.43
C PHE A 23 0.22 7.99 -4.74
N GLY A 24 0.31 8.90 -3.76
CA GLY A 24 -0.24 10.25 -3.86
C GLY A 24 -1.76 10.25 -4.06
N ARG A 25 -2.28 11.39 -4.52
CA ARG A 25 -3.64 11.49 -5.03
C ARG A 25 -3.71 10.82 -6.40
N PHE A 26 -4.15 9.58 -6.39
CA PHE A 26 -4.32 8.82 -7.61
C PHE A 26 -5.69 9.12 -8.23
N GLU A 27 -5.70 9.85 -9.35
CA GLU A 27 -6.89 10.11 -10.16
C GLU A 27 -6.77 9.39 -11.52
N ASP A 28 -6.66 8.06 -11.51
CA ASP A 28 -6.77 7.29 -12.75
C ASP A 28 -8.23 6.92 -13.01
N ARG A 29 -8.77 7.47 -14.10
CA ARG A 29 -10.14 7.21 -14.58
C ARG A 29 -10.19 6.11 -15.65
N SER A 30 -9.07 5.45 -15.94
CA SER A 30 -9.02 4.35 -16.90
C SER A 30 -9.74 3.11 -16.37
N GLN A 31 -10.19 2.27 -17.30
CA GLN A 31 -10.79 0.99 -16.95
C GLN A 31 -9.71 0.05 -16.41
N PRO A 32 -9.90 -0.58 -15.24
CA PRO A 32 -8.89 -1.47 -14.68
C PRO A 32 -8.62 -2.65 -15.64
N PRO A 33 -7.35 -3.06 -15.79
CA PRO A 33 -6.99 -4.16 -16.67
C PRO A 33 -7.57 -5.49 -16.16
N ALA A 34 -7.83 -6.42 -17.09
CA ALA A 34 -8.17 -7.79 -16.72
C ALA A 34 -7.00 -8.45 -15.97
N VAL A 35 -7.30 -9.20 -14.91
CA VAL A 35 -6.32 -9.86 -14.04
C VAL A 35 -6.55 -11.37 -14.02
N LEU A 36 -5.46 -12.16 -14.03
CA LEU A 36 -5.56 -13.61 -13.83
C LEU A 36 -5.83 -13.92 -12.36
N GLY A 37 -6.93 -14.63 -12.06
CA GLY A 37 -7.37 -14.92 -10.68
C GLY A 37 -6.33 -15.59 -9.76
N ALA A 38 -5.34 -16.27 -10.31
CA ALA A 38 -4.21 -16.81 -9.55
C ALA A 38 -3.37 -15.73 -8.85
N LEU A 39 -3.19 -14.56 -9.49
CA LEU A 39 -2.40 -13.46 -8.95
C LEU A 39 -3.03 -12.79 -7.72
N PRO A 40 -4.30 -12.35 -7.71
CA PRO A 40 -4.92 -11.81 -6.51
C PRO A 40 -5.04 -12.88 -5.43
N SER A 41 -5.16 -14.17 -5.78
CA SER A 41 -5.13 -15.25 -4.79
C SER A 41 -3.76 -15.35 -4.09
N LEU A 42 -2.66 -15.20 -4.83
CA LEU A 42 -1.30 -15.12 -4.27
C LEU A 42 -1.14 -13.89 -3.36
N VAL A 43 -1.59 -12.71 -3.84
CA VAL A 43 -1.58 -11.46 -3.06
C VAL A 43 -2.35 -11.62 -1.75
N ALA A 44 -3.56 -12.18 -1.81
CA ALA A 44 -4.41 -12.41 -0.63
C ALA A 44 -3.74 -13.36 0.38
N SER A 45 -3.08 -14.41 -0.11
CA SER A 45 -2.35 -15.35 0.74
C SER A 45 -1.20 -14.67 1.49
N ILE A 46 -0.47 -13.77 0.83
CA ILE A 46 0.60 -12.98 1.45
C ILE A 46 0.02 -12.01 2.49
N GLN A 47 -1.08 -11.31 2.16
CA GLN A 47 -1.76 -10.41 3.11
C GLN A 47 -2.26 -11.16 4.36
N ALA A 48 -2.85 -12.34 4.19
CA ALA A 48 -3.28 -13.18 5.31
C ALA A 48 -2.09 -13.59 6.19
N LEU A 49 -0.96 -13.95 5.59
CA LEU A 49 0.24 -14.30 6.33
C LEU A 49 0.83 -13.09 7.10
N GLU A 50 0.79 -11.89 6.51
CA GLU A 50 1.16 -10.65 7.21
C GLU A 50 0.30 -10.42 8.45
N VAL A 51 -1.02 -10.59 8.34
CA VAL A 51 -1.95 -10.46 9.47
C VAL A 51 -1.67 -11.50 10.55
N ILE A 52 -1.47 -12.77 10.18
CA ILE A 52 -1.14 -13.83 11.14
C ILE A 52 0.15 -13.51 11.89
N LYS A 53 1.21 -13.11 11.19
CA LYS A 53 2.47 -12.70 11.81
C LYS A 53 2.28 -11.51 12.75
N TRP A 54 1.47 -10.54 12.36
CA TRP A 54 1.17 -9.37 13.18
C TRP A 54 0.47 -9.75 14.49
N ILE A 55 -0.55 -10.60 14.42
CA ILE A 55 -1.31 -11.09 15.59
C ILE A 55 -0.39 -11.86 16.56
N LEU A 56 0.52 -12.67 16.00
CA LEU A 56 1.44 -13.48 16.80
C LEU A 56 2.72 -12.73 17.24
N GLY A 57 2.91 -11.47 16.83
CA GLY A 57 4.12 -10.70 17.13
C GLY A 57 5.38 -11.23 16.46
N ILE A 58 5.27 -11.88 15.29
CA ILE A 58 6.38 -12.51 14.58
C ILE A 58 7.01 -11.54 13.58
N GLY A 59 8.14 -10.93 13.96
CA GLY A 59 8.90 -10.03 13.12
C GLY A 59 8.14 -8.77 12.69
N GLU A 60 8.75 -7.97 11.82
CA GLU A 60 8.17 -6.67 11.41
C GLU A 60 7.28 -6.73 10.16
N GLY A 61 7.14 -7.90 9.52
CA GLY A 61 6.34 -8.02 8.29
C GLY A 61 6.74 -7.00 7.20
N LEU A 62 5.84 -6.63 6.31
CA LEU A 62 6.04 -5.63 5.27
C LEU A 62 5.88 -4.19 5.79
N VAL A 63 6.04 -3.93 7.09
CA VAL A 63 6.05 -2.57 7.63
C VAL A 63 7.17 -1.77 6.98
N SER A 64 6.84 -0.58 6.48
CA SER A 64 7.75 0.32 5.75
C SER A 64 8.41 -0.33 4.52
N ARG A 65 7.71 -1.29 3.92
CA ARG A 65 8.17 -2.03 2.74
C ARG A 65 7.00 -2.25 1.77
N LEU A 66 7.29 -2.11 0.48
CA LEU A 66 6.39 -2.48 -0.61
C LEU A 66 6.95 -3.72 -1.30
N LEU A 67 6.25 -4.85 -1.17
CA LEU A 67 6.52 -6.04 -1.95
C LEU A 67 5.88 -5.86 -3.32
N ILE A 68 6.69 -5.97 -4.37
CA ILE A 68 6.26 -5.95 -5.77
C ILE A 68 6.40 -7.36 -6.32
N ILE A 69 5.30 -7.88 -6.85
CA ILE A 69 5.20 -9.21 -7.46
C ILE A 69 5.11 -9.00 -8.96
N ARG A 70 6.08 -9.54 -9.70
CA ARG A 70 6.01 -9.60 -11.16
C ARG A 70 5.72 -11.05 -11.55
N GLY A 71 4.46 -11.34 -11.83
CA GLY A 71 3.98 -12.70 -12.04
C GLY A 71 4.38 -13.32 -13.37
N ALA A 72 4.68 -12.51 -14.41
CA ALA A 72 5.16 -13.03 -15.67
C ALA A 72 6.58 -13.62 -15.54
N GLU A 73 7.47 -12.92 -14.83
CA GLU A 73 8.84 -13.35 -14.55
C GLU A 73 8.96 -14.17 -13.26
N MET A 74 7.86 -14.30 -12.50
CA MET A 74 7.82 -14.90 -11.16
C MET A 74 8.89 -14.34 -10.21
N THR A 75 9.05 -13.02 -10.20
CA THR A 75 10.01 -12.33 -9.32
C THR A 75 9.32 -11.54 -8.21
N PHE A 76 9.99 -11.50 -7.07
CA PHE A 76 9.57 -10.75 -5.88
C PHE A 76 10.63 -9.73 -5.55
N ARG A 77 10.26 -8.45 -5.57
CA ARG A 77 11.17 -7.36 -5.22
C ARG A 77 10.58 -6.55 -4.08
N THR A 78 11.36 -6.33 -3.04
CA THR A 78 10.95 -5.46 -1.93
C THR A 78 11.61 -4.10 -2.07
N VAL A 79 10.84 -3.04 -1.89
CA VAL A 79 11.32 -1.65 -1.87
C VAL A 79 11.03 -1.08 -0.49
N ARG A 80 11.96 -0.33 0.09
CA ARG A 80 11.70 0.40 1.35
C ARG A 80 10.83 1.61 1.06
N THR A 81 9.93 1.92 1.99
CA THR A 81 9.01 3.04 1.88
C THR A 81 9.16 3.92 3.12
N GLU A 82 9.15 5.23 2.92
CA GLU A 82 9.33 6.21 3.98
C GLU A 82 8.10 7.10 4.07
N ALA A 83 7.71 7.46 5.30
CA ALA A 83 6.63 8.41 5.49
C ALA A 83 7.11 9.81 5.11
N ASP A 84 6.34 10.50 4.27
CA ASP A 84 6.59 11.90 3.95
C ASP A 84 6.20 12.77 5.15
N PRO A 85 7.14 13.56 5.73
CA PRO A 85 6.84 14.44 6.86
C PRO A 85 5.80 15.53 6.52
N GLU A 86 5.69 15.91 5.24
CA GLU A 86 4.73 16.91 4.75
C GLU A 86 3.43 16.28 4.23
N CYS A 87 3.24 14.96 4.42
CA CYS A 87 2.04 14.27 3.96
C CYS A 87 0.78 14.87 4.61
N ALA A 88 -0.20 15.23 3.78
CA ALA A 88 -1.47 15.79 4.24
C ALA A 88 -2.31 14.83 5.10
N VAL A 89 -1.99 13.53 5.11
CA VAL A 89 -2.71 12.48 5.85
C VAL A 89 -1.95 12.05 7.11
N CYS A 90 -0.66 11.71 7.01
CA CYS A 90 0.10 11.16 8.14
C CYS A 90 1.31 12.00 8.56
N GLY A 91 1.57 13.14 7.92
CA GLY A 91 2.64 14.07 8.28
C GLY A 91 2.33 14.79 9.60
N SER A 92 3.37 15.32 10.25
CA SER A 92 3.24 16.01 11.55
C SER A 92 2.37 17.29 11.46
N THR A 93 2.30 17.89 10.27
CA THR A 93 1.44 19.02 9.91
C THR A 93 -0.02 18.62 9.62
N GLY A 94 -0.31 17.33 9.46
CA GLY A 94 -1.61 16.78 9.04
C GLY A 94 -2.70 16.70 10.12
N SER A 95 -2.45 17.12 11.36
CA SER A 95 -3.45 17.03 12.45
C SER A 95 -4.51 18.15 12.46
N ARG A 96 -4.55 19.03 11.45
CA ARG A 96 -5.65 19.99 11.31
C ARG A 96 -6.74 19.42 10.41
N ASN A 97 -7.74 18.81 11.06
CA ASN A 97 -9.07 18.47 10.56
C ASN A 97 -9.43 19.15 9.22
N ARG A 98 -9.41 18.39 8.12
CA ARG A 98 -10.01 18.78 6.83
C ARG A 98 -11.47 18.30 6.71
N ALA A 99 -12.13 18.03 7.83
CA ALA A 99 -13.57 17.78 7.87
C ALA A 99 -14.40 19.09 7.88
N ASP A 100 -13.75 20.27 7.90
CA ASP A 100 -14.39 21.60 7.96
C ASP A 100 -14.04 22.51 6.76
N GLN A 101 -13.54 21.96 5.64
CA GLN A 101 -13.37 22.74 4.42
C GLN A 101 -14.34 22.28 3.35
N GLY A 102 -15.63 22.47 3.64
CA GLY A 102 -16.59 22.81 2.60
C GLY A 102 -16.36 24.27 2.19
N GLN A 103 -15.98 24.48 0.93
CA GLN A 103 -16.04 25.70 0.11
C GLN A 103 -15.23 25.36 -1.15
N GLY A 104 -15.74 25.38 -2.38
CA GLY A 104 -16.99 25.89 -2.92
C GLY A 104 -16.70 26.05 -4.42
N GLU A 105 -17.41 25.28 -5.23
CA GLU A 105 -17.88 25.53 -6.60
C GLU A 105 -18.99 24.52 -6.90
#